data_AF-A0A8J3D566-F1
#
_entry.id   AF-A0A8J3D566-F1
#
_cell.length_a   1.000
_cell.length_b   1.000
_cell.length_c   1.000
_cell.angle_alpha   90.00
_cell.angle_beta   90.00
_cell.angle_gamma   90.00
#
_symmetry.space_group_name_H-M   'P 1'
#
loop_
_entity.id
_entity.type
_entity.pdbx_description
1 polymer ?
#
loop_
_entity_poly.entity_id
_entity_poly.type
_entity_poly.pdbx_seq_one_letter_code
_entity_poly.pdbx_strand_id
1 'polypeptide(L)'
;MRIFVLLFLLAFAAGCNQTQKKTESSEKRVVVNDTIPSERTNVDPKPVATYSKSVPDALNQFKFTVKLYETPLRFRYRVAVTYKMLEVKDSVDIPNFGYQPKVDVRRYENDLSAMIGFYDAKGTFMDLKKVEVVGNQLKMRQVKRYGVGTVRKK
;
A
#
# COMPACT_ATOMS: atom_id res chain seq x y z
N MET A 1 33.92 8.15 -59.79
CA MET A 1 34.07 9.08 -58.65
C MET A 1 32.74 9.05 -57.90
N ARG A 2 32.45 8.08 -57.02
CA ARG A 2 33.10 7.76 -55.73
C ARG A 2 33.28 9.01 -54.88
N ILE A 3 32.59 9.02 -53.72
CA ILE A 3 32.61 10.05 -52.66
C ILE A 3 31.48 11.09 -52.79
N PHE A 4 30.24 10.73 -52.44
CA PHE A 4 29.23 11.69 -51.93
C PHE A 4 28.09 11.00 -51.12
N VAL A 5 28.30 9.77 -50.64
CA VAL A 5 27.25 8.97 -49.94
C VAL A 5 27.51 8.85 -48.43
N LEU A 6 28.51 9.54 -47.89
CA LEU A 6 29.02 9.32 -46.53
C LEU A 6 28.85 10.51 -45.57
N LEU A 7 27.90 11.41 -45.83
CA LEU A 7 27.70 12.61 -45.00
C LEU A 7 26.23 12.90 -44.63
N PHE A 8 25.45 11.85 -44.38
CA PHE A 8 24.07 11.97 -43.87
C PHE A 8 23.78 10.97 -42.72
N LEU A 9 24.82 10.56 -41.99
CA LEU A 9 24.72 9.55 -40.92
C LEU A 9 25.17 10.06 -39.54
N LEU A 10 25.23 11.39 -39.33
CA LEU A 10 25.81 11.99 -38.11
C LEU A 10 24.96 13.10 -37.47
N ALA A 11 23.62 13.03 -37.56
CA ALA A 11 22.74 14.09 -37.05
C ALA A 11 21.51 13.59 -36.26
N PHE A 12 21.60 12.47 -35.55
CA PHE A 12 20.50 11.98 -34.68
C PHE A 12 20.96 11.46 -33.31
N ALA A 13 22.02 12.05 -32.73
CA ALA A 13 22.49 11.74 -31.38
C ALA A 13 22.19 12.84 -30.33
N ALA A 14 21.13 13.64 -30.55
CA ALA A 14 20.60 14.56 -29.53
C ALA A 14 19.38 13.93 -28.83
N GLY A 15 19.60 12.76 -28.21
CA GLY A 15 18.62 12.17 -27.28
C GLY A 15 18.68 12.90 -25.95
N CYS A 16 17.60 13.61 -25.61
CA CYS A 16 17.42 14.34 -24.36
C CYS A 16 17.81 13.52 -23.14
N ASN A 17 18.83 13.98 -22.41
CA ASN A 17 19.02 13.66 -21.00
C ASN A 17 17.92 14.39 -20.21
N GLN A 18 16.72 13.80 -20.18
CA GLN A 18 15.65 14.26 -19.31
C GLN A 18 16.00 13.81 -17.90
N THR A 19 16.76 14.64 -17.18
CA THR A 19 16.93 14.52 -15.73
C THR A 19 15.54 14.53 -15.12
N GLN A 20 15.02 13.35 -14.79
CA GLN A 20 13.84 13.21 -13.98
C GLN A 20 14.13 13.95 -12.67
N LYS A 21 13.52 15.13 -12.51
CA LYS A 21 13.34 15.73 -11.20
C LYS A 21 12.63 14.68 -10.37
N LYS A 22 13.40 14.02 -9.49
CA LYS A 22 12.88 13.26 -8.37
C LYS A 22 12.02 14.25 -7.60
N THR A 23 10.71 14.17 -7.78
CA THR A 23 9.76 14.79 -6.86
C THR A 23 10.08 14.17 -5.52
N GLU A 24 10.81 14.91 -4.69
CA GLU A 24 10.92 14.64 -3.26
C GLU A 24 9.50 14.71 -2.71
N SER A 25 8.83 13.57 -2.69
CA SER A 25 7.77 13.31 -1.73
C SER A 25 8.34 13.73 -0.38
N SER A 26 7.78 14.78 0.22
CA SER A 26 8.19 15.22 1.55
C SER A 26 7.90 14.09 2.53
N GLU A 27 8.87 13.20 2.72
CA GLU A 27 8.82 12.18 3.74
C GLU A 27 8.85 12.90 5.08
N LYS A 28 7.68 13.01 5.70
CA LYS A 28 7.51 13.56 7.05
C LYS A 28 8.28 12.66 8.02
N ARG A 29 9.54 13.01 8.29
CA ARG A 29 10.41 12.27 9.22
C ARG A 29 9.91 12.49 10.65
N VAL A 30 9.37 11.44 11.26
CA VAL A 30 8.97 11.43 12.67
C VAL A 30 10.12 10.88 13.49
N VAL A 31 10.60 11.65 14.48
CA VAL A 31 11.58 11.20 15.48
C VAL A 31 10.81 10.45 16.57
N VAL A 32 11.24 9.21 16.84
CA VAL A 32 10.53 8.28 17.73
C VAL A 32 11.46 7.78 18.83
N ASN A 33 10.97 7.82 20.08
CA ASN A 33 11.59 7.12 21.20
C ASN A 33 10.89 5.74 21.32
N ASP A 34 11.57 4.67 20.92
CA ASP A 34 10.96 3.34 20.83
C ASP A 34 10.88 2.67 22.20
N THR A 35 9.70 2.73 22.80
CA THR A 35 9.38 2.11 24.10
C THR A 35 8.29 1.04 23.98
N ILE A 36 7.84 0.74 22.75
CA ILE A 36 6.72 -0.17 22.51
C ILE A 36 7.26 -1.57 22.20
N PRO A 37 6.81 -2.63 22.89
CA PRO A 37 7.25 -3.99 22.60
C PRO A 37 6.97 -4.38 21.14
N SER A 38 7.95 -4.99 20.48
CA SER A 38 7.82 -5.46 19.09
C SER A 38 6.75 -6.54 18.91
N GLU A 39 6.41 -7.23 19.99
CA GLU A 39 5.44 -8.32 20.00
C GLU A 39 4.19 -7.98 20.83
N ARG A 40 3.08 -8.63 20.48
CA ARG A 40 1.83 -8.61 21.24
C ARG A 40 1.84 -9.74 22.26
N THR A 41 1.39 -9.46 23.47
CA THR A 41 1.17 -10.49 24.50
C THR A 41 -0.07 -11.33 24.21
N ASN A 42 -1.09 -10.74 23.60
CA ASN A 42 -2.34 -11.40 23.21
C ASN A 42 -2.73 -10.94 21.80
N VAL A 43 -3.20 -11.87 20.97
CA VAL A 43 -3.63 -11.62 19.59
C VAL A 43 -5.12 -11.95 19.51
N ASP A 44 -5.95 -10.95 19.23
CA ASP A 44 -7.38 -11.18 19.02
C ASP A 44 -7.60 -11.90 17.67
N PRO A 45 -8.26 -13.08 17.64
CA PRO A 45 -8.58 -13.76 16.38
C PRO A 45 -9.62 -13.01 15.52
N LYS A 46 -10.36 -12.05 16.09
CA LYS A 46 -11.33 -11.23 15.35
C LYS A 46 -10.63 -10.21 14.46
N PRO A 47 -11.25 -9.83 13.32
CA PRO A 47 -10.69 -8.80 12.47
C PRO A 47 -10.75 -7.43 13.15
N VAL A 48 -9.62 -6.71 13.13
CA VAL A 48 -9.53 -5.33 13.65
C VAL A 48 -10.16 -4.29 12.73
N ALA A 49 -10.27 -4.62 11.44
CA ALA A 49 -10.97 -3.81 10.46
C ALA A 49 -11.57 -4.72 9.38
N THR A 50 -12.75 -4.36 8.87
CA THR A 50 -13.44 -5.12 7.82
C THR A 50 -14.15 -4.15 6.88
N TYR A 51 -13.99 -4.39 5.58
CA TYR A 51 -14.84 -3.85 4.53
C TYR A 51 -15.52 -5.00 3.80
N SER A 52 -16.82 -4.89 3.52
CA SER A 52 -17.56 -5.92 2.79
C SER A 52 -18.66 -5.30 1.93
N LYS A 53 -18.76 -5.78 0.68
CA LYS A 53 -19.81 -5.42 -0.27
C LYS A 53 -20.28 -6.64 -1.06
N SER A 54 -21.55 -6.64 -1.42
CA SER A 54 -22.11 -7.65 -2.32
C SER A 54 -21.53 -7.48 -3.72
N VAL A 55 -21.23 -8.60 -4.37
CA VAL A 55 -20.82 -8.64 -5.77
C VAL A 55 -22.08 -8.95 -6.59
N PRO A 56 -22.44 -8.12 -7.59
CA PRO A 56 -23.55 -8.44 -8.48
C PRO A 56 -23.31 -9.77 -9.20
N ASP A 57 -24.18 -10.74 -8.96
CA ASP A 57 -24.16 -12.07 -9.58
C ASP A 57 -25.59 -12.62 -9.57
N ALA A 58 -26.04 -13.21 -10.68
CA ALA A 58 -27.43 -13.65 -10.85
C ALA A 58 -27.77 -14.91 -10.06
N LEU A 59 -26.77 -15.72 -9.72
CA LEU A 59 -26.96 -17.05 -9.17
C LEU A 59 -26.40 -17.18 -7.74
N ASN A 60 -25.47 -16.30 -7.35
CA ASN A 60 -24.74 -16.42 -6.10
C ASN A 60 -24.77 -15.14 -5.27
N GLN A 61 -24.78 -15.28 -3.95
CA GLN A 61 -24.66 -14.15 -3.02
C GLN A 61 -23.20 -13.85 -2.67
N PHE A 62 -22.38 -13.62 -3.69
CA PHE A 62 -20.96 -13.38 -3.49
C PHE A 62 -20.69 -12.06 -2.77
N LYS A 63 -19.58 -12.02 -2.02
CA LYS A 63 -19.10 -10.81 -1.36
C LYS A 63 -17.66 -10.52 -1.75
N PHE A 64 -17.38 -9.24 -1.94
CA PHE A 64 -16.05 -8.68 -1.91
C PHE A 64 -15.77 -8.26 -0.47
N THR A 65 -14.83 -8.92 0.18
CA THR A 65 -14.54 -8.69 1.60
C THR A 65 -13.05 -8.53 1.81
N VAL A 66 -12.65 -7.52 2.57
CA VAL A 66 -11.26 -7.27 2.98
C VAL A 66 -11.25 -7.18 4.50
N LYS A 67 -10.47 -8.05 5.14
CA LYS A 67 -10.33 -8.12 6.60
C LYS A 67 -8.86 -7.97 7.01
N LEU A 68 -8.63 -7.20 8.06
CA LEU A 68 -7.33 -7.11 8.73
C LEU A 68 -7.38 -7.85 10.05
N TYR A 69 -6.32 -8.59 10.35
CA TYR A 69 -6.17 -9.31 11.61
C TYR A 69 -4.85 -8.92 12.26
N GLU A 70 -4.85 -8.89 13.59
CA GLU A 70 -3.61 -8.79 14.34
C GLU A 70 -2.73 -10.03 14.15
N THR A 71 -1.43 -9.85 14.37
CA THR A 71 -0.45 -10.94 14.40
C THR A 71 0.39 -10.82 15.66
N PRO A 72 1.20 -11.83 16.02
CA PRO A 72 2.14 -11.70 17.15
C PRO A 72 3.08 -10.50 17.00
N LEU A 73 3.46 -10.14 15.76
CA LEU A 73 4.26 -8.95 15.49
C LEU A 73 3.39 -7.69 15.52
N ARG A 74 3.66 -6.79 16.49
CA ARG A 74 2.78 -5.66 16.86
C ARG A 74 2.41 -4.75 15.69
N PHE A 75 3.33 -4.52 14.77
CA PHE A 75 3.10 -3.63 13.64
C PHE A 75 2.94 -4.36 12.29
N ARG A 76 2.79 -5.68 12.32
CA ARG A 76 2.39 -6.48 11.16
C ARG A 76 0.96 -6.95 11.30
N TYR A 77 0.18 -6.76 10.24
CA TYR A 77 -1.21 -7.18 10.17
C TYR A 77 -1.38 -8.14 9.00
N ARG A 78 -2.19 -9.18 9.20
CA ARG A 78 -2.55 -10.12 8.13
C ARG A 78 -3.77 -9.59 7.39
N VAL A 79 -3.69 -9.53 6.07
CA VAL A 79 -4.79 -9.19 5.18
C VAL A 79 -5.43 -10.49 4.69
N ALA A 80 -6.76 -10.59 4.75
CA ALA A 80 -7.52 -11.62 4.08
C ALA A 80 -8.55 -10.98 3.15
N VAL A 81 -8.52 -11.38 1.88
CA VAL A 81 -9.43 -10.88 0.86
C VAL A 81 -10.22 -12.03 0.28
N THR A 82 -11.53 -11.85 0.18
CA THR A 82 -12.44 -12.78 -0.48
C THR A 82 -13.11 -12.06 -1.65
N TYR A 83 -13.12 -12.68 -2.83
CA TYR A 83 -13.86 -12.22 -3.99
C TYR A 83 -14.40 -13.42 -4.77
N LYS A 84 -15.73 -13.58 -4.79
CA LYS A 84 -16.38 -14.82 -5.27
C LYS A 84 -15.83 -16.04 -4.53
N MET A 85 -15.37 -17.07 -5.23
CA MET A 85 -14.74 -18.26 -4.65
C MET A 85 -13.24 -18.10 -4.36
N LEU A 86 -12.64 -16.94 -4.70
CA LEU A 86 -11.22 -16.70 -4.50
C LEU A 86 -10.97 -16.15 -3.09
N GLU A 87 -10.02 -16.77 -2.39
CA GLU A 87 -9.47 -16.28 -1.13
C GLU A 87 -7.97 -15.99 -1.29
N VAL A 88 -7.56 -14.77 -0.96
CA VAL A 88 -6.17 -14.31 -1.03
C VAL A 88 -5.72 -13.81 0.34
N LYS A 89 -4.52 -14.20 0.73
CA LYS A 89 -3.87 -13.74 1.97
C LYS A 89 -2.65 -12.91 1.63
N ASP A 90 -2.43 -11.84 2.39
CA ASP A 90 -1.25 -10.98 2.31
C ASP A 90 -0.96 -10.38 3.70
N SER A 91 -0.04 -9.44 3.80
CA SER A 91 0.27 -8.69 5.02
C SER A 91 0.49 -7.21 4.74
N VAL A 92 0.33 -6.38 5.76
CA VAL A 92 0.77 -4.98 5.75
C VAL A 92 1.63 -4.72 6.97
N ASP A 93 2.73 -4.02 6.74
CA ASP A 93 3.67 -3.59 7.77
C ASP A 93 3.54 -2.09 7.99
N ILE A 94 3.44 -1.71 9.25
CA ILE A 94 3.38 -0.32 9.69
C ILE A 94 4.66 -0.04 10.47
N PRO A 95 5.34 1.10 10.23
CA PRO A 95 6.47 1.46 11.07
C PRO A 95 6.04 1.67 12.53
N ASN A 96 6.95 1.39 13.46
CA ASN A 96 6.77 1.81 14.83
C ASN A 96 6.98 3.33 14.93
N PHE A 97 5.88 4.08 15.05
CA PHE A 97 5.91 5.53 15.17
C PHE A 97 6.01 6.02 16.63
N GLY A 98 6.28 5.13 17.59
CA GLY A 98 6.29 5.44 19.03
C GLY A 98 4.90 5.46 19.66
N TYR A 99 3.88 5.10 18.88
CA TYR A 99 2.51 4.85 19.31
C TYR A 99 1.93 3.74 18.44
N GLN A 100 0.85 3.10 18.89
CA GLN A 100 0.12 2.10 18.11
C GLN A 100 -0.88 2.80 17.18
N PRO A 101 -0.67 2.82 15.84
CA PRO A 101 -1.64 3.41 14.94
C PRO A 101 -2.89 2.54 14.86
N LYS A 102 -4.07 3.18 14.78
CA LYS A 102 -5.31 2.47 14.47
C LYS A 102 -5.29 2.08 12.99
N VAL A 103 -5.44 0.79 12.68
CA VAL A 103 -5.58 0.31 11.29
C VAL A 103 -7.04 0.31 10.85
N ASP A 104 -7.27 0.49 9.55
CA ASP A 104 -8.62 0.57 9.01
C ASP A 104 -8.65 0.17 7.52
N VAL A 105 -9.85 -0.21 7.06
CA VAL A 105 -10.13 -0.56 5.66
C VAL A 105 -11.37 0.20 5.21
N ARG A 106 -11.21 1.03 4.17
CA ARG A 106 -12.29 1.90 3.69
C ARG A 106 -12.60 1.62 2.22
N ARG A 107 -13.83 1.91 1.79
CA ARG A 107 -14.20 1.96 0.37
C ARG A 107 -13.25 2.90 -0.38
N TYR A 108 -12.88 2.54 -1.61
CA TYR A 108 -12.02 3.35 -2.46
C TYR A 108 -12.54 3.35 -3.90
N GLU A 109 -12.81 4.52 -4.49
CA GLU A 109 -13.34 4.74 -5.85
C GLU A 109 -14.70 4.09 -6.19
N ASN A 110 -14.92 2.80 -5.90
CA ASN A 110 -16.13 2.04 -6.17
C ASN A 110 -16.38 0.95 -5.11
N ASP A 111 -17.46 0.17 -5.24
CA ASP A 111 -17.87 -0.82 -4.23
C ASP A 111 -16.94 -2.03 -4.14
N LEU A 112 -16.31 -2.40 -5.26
CA LEU A 112 -15.38 -3.53 -5.35
C LEU A 112 -13.91 -3.09 -5.23
N SER A 113 -13.69 -1.96 -4.55
CA SER A 113 -12.35 -1.51 -4.20
C SER A 113 -12.30 -0.94 -2.79
N ALA A 114 -11.17 -1.19 -2.14
CA ALA A 114 -10.89 -0.80 -0.77
C ALA A 114 -9.44 -0.33 -0.61
N MET A 115 -9.25 0.65 0.26
CA MET A 115 -7.95 1.12 0.71
C MET A 115 -7.67 0.63 2.13
N ILE A 116 -6.55 -0.05 2.29
CA ILE A 116 -5.98 -0.42 3.58
C ILE A 116 -5.03 0.69 4.01
N GLY A 117 -5.15 1.13 5.26
CA GLY A 117 -4.30 2.18 5.81
C GLY A 117 -4.34 2.22 7.34
N PHE A 118 -3.82 3.31 7.89
CA PHE A 118 -3.81 3.59 9.32
C PHE A 118 -3.99 5.07 9.60
N TYR A 119 -4.37 5.42 10.82
CA TYR A 119 -4.46 6.81 11.25
C TYR A 119 -3.14 7.26 11.85
N ASP A 120 -2.63 8.41 11.41
CA ASP A 120 -1.50 9.06 12.07
C ASP A 120 -1.92 9.68 13.42
N ALA A 121 -0.95 10.21 14.17
CA ALA A 121 -1.19 10.86 15.46
C ALA A 121 -2.14 12.07 15.37
N LYS A 122 -2.37 12.64 14.18
CA LYS A 122 -3.32 13.74 13.95
C LYS A 122 -4.71 13.23 13.53
N GLY A 123 -4.93 11.92 13.49
CA GLY A 123 -6.17 11.32 13.01
C GLY A 123 -6.32 11.37 11.49
N THR A 124 -5.25 11.64 10.74
CA THR A 124 -5.28 11.61 9.27
C THR A 124 -5.11 10.18 8.78
N PHE A 125 -5.97 9.74 7.86
CA PHE A 125 -5.84 8.41 7.26
C PHE A 125 -4.69 8.38 6.24
N MET A 126 -3.78 7.44 6.45
CA MET A 126 -2.57 7.23 5.69
C MET A 126 -2.69 5.96 4.86
N ASP A 127 -2.81 6.13 3.54
CA ASP A 127 -2.98 5.00 2.60
C ASP A 127 -1.74 4.09 2.60
N LEU A 128 -1.94 2.77 2.54
CA LEU A 128 -0.85 1.80 2.41
C LEU A 128 -1.00 0.94 1.16
N LYS A 129 -2.11 0.23 1.05
CA LYS A 129 -2.30 -0.84 0.08
C LYS A 129 -3.72 -0.79 -0.46
N LYS A 130 -3.84 -0.82 -1.79
CA LYS A 130 -5.11 -0.86 -2.50
C LYS A 130 -5.48 -2.29 -2.85
N VAL A 131 -6.75 -2.63 -2.64
CA VAL A 131 -7.38 -3.87 -3.10
C VAL A 131 -8.51 -3.48 -4.05
N GLU A 132 -8.53 -4.03 -5.26
CA GLU A 132 -9.53 -3.66 -6.27
C GLU A 132 -9.87 -4.83 -7.19
N VAL A 133 -11.09 -4.87 -7.69
CA VAL A 133 -11.49 -5.77 -8.76
C VAL A 133 -11.54 -4.98 -10.07
N VAL A 134 -10.72 -5.39 -11.05
CA VAL A 134 -10.66 -4.77 -12.38
C VAL A 134 -10.83 -5.84 -13.42
N GLY A 135 -11.88 -5.76 -14.24
CA GLY A 135 -12.16 -6.76 -15.28
C GLY A 135 -12.32 -8.18 -14.72
N ASN A 136 -13.09 -8.33 -13.63
CA ASN A 136 -13.26 -9.58 -12.88
C ASN A 136 -11.99 -10.17 -12.25
N GLN A 137 -10.87 -9.45 -12.23
CA GLN A 137 -9.64 -9.89 -11.59
C GLN A 137 -9.41 -9.13 -10.29
N LEU A 138 -9.12 -9.87 -9.22
CA LEU A 138 -8.69 -9.28 -7.96
C LEU A 138 -7.23 -8.81 -8.09
N LYS A 139 -6.98 -7.54 -7.77
CA LYS A 139 -5.66 -6.92 -7.78
C LYS A 139 -5.37 -6.33 -6.41
N MET A 140 -4.15 -6.54 -5.93
CA MET A 140 -3.65 -5.97 -4.68
C MET A 140 -2.32 -5.29 -4.94
N ARG A 141 -2.18 -4.02 -4.51
CA ARG A 141 -1.04 -3.18 -4.86
C ARG A 141 -0.63 -2.31 -3.68
N GLN A 142 0.67 -2.25 -3.39
CA GLN A 142 1.21 -1.26 -2.47
C GLN A 142 1.10 0.13 -3.11
N VAL A 143 0.52 1.10 -2.39
CA VAL A 143 0.31 2.47 -2.86
C VAL A 143 1.37 3.40 -2.29
N LYS A 144 1.61 3.33 -0.98
CA LYS A 144 2.64 4.13 -0.28
C LYS A 144 3.40 3.25 0.70
N ARG A 145 4.66 3.60 0.96
CA ARG A 145 5.47 3.03 2.04
C ARG A 145 5.82 4.15 3.00
N TYR A 146 5.80 3.85 4.29
CA TYR A 146 6.21 4.79 5.32
C TYR A 146 7.45 4.25 6.03
N GLY A 147 8.28 5.16 6.52
CA GLY A 147 9.45 4.85 7.33
C GLY A 147 9.57 5.85 8.46
N VAL A 148 10.32 5.44 9.48
CA VAL A 148 10.77 6.33 10.55
C VAL A 148 12.25 6.61 10.36
N GLY A 149 12.65 7.87 10.54
CA GLY A 149 14.04 8.29 10.43
C GLY A 149 14.59 8.64 11.81
N THR A 150 15.81 8.22 12.10
CA THR A 150 16.53 8.69 13.29
C THR A 150 17.27 9.97 12.95
N VAL A 151 17.05 11.03 13.72
CA VAL A 151 17.87 12.25 13.65
C VAL A 151 18.99 12.08 14.65
N ARG A 152 20.22 11.88 14.17
CA ARG A 152 21.40 12.02 15.03
C ARG A 152 21.56 13.49 15.40
N LYS A 153 21.24 13.83 16.65
CA LYS A 153 21.61 15.13 17.23
C LYS A 153 23.15 15.17 17.25
N LYS A 154 23.75 16.11 16.51
CA LYS A 154 25.18 16.43 16.64
C LYS A 154 25.41 17.16 17.95
#